data_AF-A0A962I5X0-F1
#
_entry.id   AF-A0A962I5X0-F1
#
_cell.length_a   1.000
_cell.length_b   1.000
_cell.length_c   1.000
_cell.angle_alpha   90.00
_cell.angle_beta   90.00
_cell.angle_gamma   90.00
#
_symmetry.space_group_name_H-M   'P 1'
#
loop_
_entity.id
_entity.type
_entity.pdbx_description
1 polymer ?
#
loop_
_entity_poly.entity_id
_entity_poly.type
_entity_poly.pdbx_seq_one_letter_code
_entity_poly.pdbx_strand_id
1 'polypeptide(L)'
;MATKNWARHELLRLKRIMSHEFDSSKRKHLESLSLFALYSYILRLSTEFELAALRISECDFDGNQDKWASIELGLALLARNAREQGKEEQARDALSRIRGVGFVRERLSGTMLRGATANIRSAEAILQRSGLNQVQRRSVTKSLIGSKEAILMELYFIGELGGTSNGEHEFEPMIREIEEFLTSVDCP
;
A
#
# COMPACT_ATOMS: atom_id res chain seq x y z
N MET A 1 18.92 15.77 12.85
CA MET A 1 18.43 16.05 11.49
C MET A 1 17.08 15.39 11.34
N ALA A 2 16.00 16.18 11.18
CA ALA A 2 14.67 15.61 10.92
C ALA A 2 14.70 14.88 9.57
N THR A 3 14.30 13.62 9.55
CA THR A 3 14.25 12.81 8.34
C THR A 3 13.30 13.43 7.32
N LYS A 4 13.88 13.98 6.25
CA LYS A 4 13.19 14.75 5.20
C LYS A 4 12.40 13.90 4.19
N ASN A 5 12.35 12.58 4.35
CA ASN A 5 11.69 11.69 3.39
C ASN A 5 10.20 11.49 3.76
N TRP A 6 9.35 11.61 2.74
CA TRP A 6 7.90 11.40 2.79
C TRP A 6 7.46 10.14 3.53
N ALA A 7 7.99 8.96 3.20
CA ALA A 7 7.57 7.70 3.82
C ALA A 7 7.71 7.71 5.36
N ARG A 8 8.80 8.30 5.88
CA ARG A 8 9.01 8.44 7.32
C ARG A 8 8.07 9.47 7.95
N HIS A 9 7.86 10.59 7.27
CA HIS A 9 6.90 11.60 7.72
C HIS A 9 5.47 11.05 7.79
N GLU A 10 5.08 10.33 6.74
CA GLU A 10 3.75 9.74 6.61
C GLU A 10 3.53 8.63 7.64
N LEU A 11 4.52 7.78 7.88
CA LEU A 11 4.48 6.80 8.96
C LEU A 11 4.23 7.46 10.33
N LEU A 12 4.94 8.56 10.65
CA LEU A 12 4.74 9.29 11.92
C LEU A 12 3.35 9.91 12.02
N ARG A 13 2.80 10.41 10.90
CA ARG A 13 1.42 10.93 10.83
C ARG A 13 0.41 9.83 11.10
N LEU A 14 0.55 8.69 10.43
CA LEU A 14 -0.32 7.54 10.57
C LEU A 14 -0.24 6.91 11.96
N LYS A 15 0.95 6.82 12.57
CA LYS A 15 1.14 6.36 13.95
C LYS A 15 0.34 7.18 14.95
N ARG A 16 0.29 8.51 14.78
CA ARG A 16 -0.54 9.39 15.62
C ARG A 16 -2.03 9.12 15.42
N ILE A 17 -2.47 8.96 14.16
CA ILE A 17 -3.88 8.64 13.86
C ILE A 17 -4.27 7.31 14.52
N MET A 18 -3.40 6.31 14.45
CA MET A 18 -3.61 5.00 15.07
C MET A 18 -3.51 4.99 16.59
N SER A 19 -2.87 5.99 17.22
CA SER A 19 -2.84 6.12 18.67
C SER A 19 -4.18 6.60 19.28
N HIS A 20 -5.08 7.11 18.43
CA HIS A 20 -6.48 7.33 18.81
C HIS A 20 -7.29 6.03 18.72
N GLU A 21 -8.48 6.00 19.30
CA GLU A 21 -9.35 4.82 19.30
C GLU A 21 -9.62 4.34 17.86
N PHE A 22 -9.03 3.19 17.49
CA PHE A 22 -9.22 2.58 16.19
C PHE A 22 -10.59 1.92 16.11
N ASP A 23 -11.27 2.10 14.97
CA ASP A 23 -12.63 1.66 14.74
C ASP A 23 -12.68 1.05 13.33
N SER A 24 -12.73 -0.28 13.25
CA SER A 24 -12.77 -1.04 12.00
C SER A 24 -14.04 -0.77 11.19
N SER A 25 -15.09 -0.23 11.82
CA SER A 25 -16.30 0.19 11.10
C SER A 25 -16.08 1.46 10.26
N LYS A 26 -14.98 2.20 10.47
CA LYS A 26 -14.67 3.44 9.75
C LYS A 26 -13.65 3.21 8.64
N ARG A 27 -14.08 3.47 7.40
CA ARG A 27 -13.24 3.37 6.19
C ARG A 27 -11.89 4.09 6.32
N LYS A 28 -11.88 5.34 6.81
CA LYS A 28 -10.63 6.12 6.98
C LYS A 28 -9.63 5.49 7.95
N HIS A 29 -10.11 4.77 8.97
CA HIS A 29 -9.23 4.11 9.94
C HIS A 29 -8.57 2.89 9.29
N LEU A 30 -9.32 2.12 8.51
CA LEU A 30 -8.77 1.00 7.73
C LEU A 30 -7.78 1.48 6.67
N GLU A 31 -8.10 2.55 5.92
CA GLU A 31 -7.18 3.15 4.95
C GLU A 31 -5.87 3.60 5.61
N SER A 32 -5.96 4.23 6.79
CA SER A 32 -4.79 4.67 7.55
C SER A 32 -3.97 3.48 8.06
N LEU A 33 -4.63 2.44 8.55
CA LEU A 33 -3.98 1.22 9.03
C LEU A 33 -3.27 0.45 7.90
N SER A 34 -3.90 0.35 6.73
CA SER A 34 -3.29 -0.31 5.57
C SER A 34 -2.11 0.48 5.01
N LEU A 35 -2.19 1.82 4.98
CA LEU A 35 -1.05 2.68 4.64
C LEU A 35 0.07 2.56 5.69
N PHE A 36 -0.28 2.44 6.97
CA PHE A 36 0.71 2.28 8.03
C PHE A 36 1.46 0.95 7.88
N ALA A 37 0.73 -0.14 7.58
CA ALA A 37 1.33 -1.44 7.26
C ALA A 37 2.25 -1.35 6.03
N LEU A 38 1.78 -0.71 4.95
CA LEU A 38 2.55 -0.51 3.72
C LEU A 38 3.87 0.20 3.99
N TYR A 39 3.84 1.37 4.63
CA TYR A 39 5.05 2.14 4.90
C TYR A 39 5.99 1.45 5.87
N SER A 40 5.46 0.75 6.88
CA SER A 40 6.29 -0.03 7.81
C SER A 40 7.00 -1.18 7.11
N TYR A 41 6.31 -1.85 6.19
CA TYR A 41 6.88 -2.92 5.37
C TYR A 41 8.00 -2.40 4.46
N ILE A 42 7.74 -1.35 3.67
CA ILE A 42 8.73 -0.73 2.76
C ILE A 42 9.96 -0.25 3.53
N LEU A 43 9.76 0.38 4.70
CA LEU A 43 10.85 0.88 5.54
C LEU A 43 11.53 -0.20 6.39
N ARG A 44 11.11 -1.47 6.28
CA ARG A 44 11.64 -2.62 7.03
C ARG A 44 11.58 -2.42 8.55
N LEU A 45 10.48 -1.86 9.04
CA LEU A 45 10.20 -1.63 10.46
C LEU A 45 9.31 -2.75 11.00
N SER A 46 9.94 -3.84 11.46
CA SER A 46 9.24 -5.06 11.86
C SER A 46 8.21 -4.83 12.97
N THR A 47 8.53 -4.05 14.00
CA THR A 47 7.64 -3.80 15.14
C THR A 47 6.37 -3.06 14.70
N GLU A 48 6.50 -1.96 13.95
CA GLU A 48 5.35 -1.22 13.43
C GLU A 48 4.53 -2.08 12.46
N PHE A 49 5.19 -2.87 11.62
CA PHE A 49 4.52 -3.77 10.69
C PHE A 49 3.70 -4.83 11.43
N GLU A 50 4.28 -5.49 12.44
CA GLU A 50 3.60 -6.53 13.23
C GLU A 50 2.37 -5.97 13.95
N LEU A 51 2.48 -4.77 14.53
CA LEU A 51 1.34 -4.07 15.14
C LEU A 51 0.21 -3.83 14.13
N ALA A 52 0.56 -3.36 12.94
CA ALA A 52 -0.41 -3.11 11.89
C ALA A 52 -1.06 -4.41 11.39
N ALA A 53 -0.24 -5.43 11.14
CA ALA A 53 -0.66 -6.72 10.63
C ALA A 53 -1.59 -7.46 11.59
N LEU A 54 -1.26 -7.45 12.89
CA LEU A 54 -2.15 -8.00 13.93
C LEU A 54 -3.50 -7.29 13.93
N ARG A 55 -3.50 -5.96 13.83
CA ARG A 55 -4.75 -5.20 13.82
C ARG A 55 -5.60 -5.48 12.57
N ILE A 56 -4.97 -5.67 11.41
CA ILE A 56 -5.66 -6.02 10.17
C ILE A 56 -6.21 -7.45 10.24
N SER A 57 -5.49 -8.38 10.86
CA SER A 57 -5.96 -9.76 10.99
C SER A 57 -7.22 -9.88 11.87
N GLU A 58 -7.43 -8.94 12.78
CA GLU A 58 -8.64 -8.83 13.61
C GLU A 58 -9.83 -8.16 12.90
N CYS A 59 -9.63 -7.55 11.73
CA CYS A 59 -10.71 -6.86 11.01
C CYS A 59 -11.58 -7.86 10.24
N ASP A 60 -12.90 -7.70 10.35
CA ASP A 60 -13.87 -8.52 9.62
C ASP A 60 -14.21 -7.96 8.24
N PHE A 61 -14.52 -8.87 7.32
CA PHE A 61 -15.05 -8.54 5.99
C PHE A 61 -16.57 -8.34 6.08
N ASP A 62 -17.01 -7.27 6.73
CA ASP A 62 -18.43 -6.96 6.89
C ASP A 62 -18.88 -5.72 6.10
N GLY A 63 -20.16 -5.68 5.76
CA GLY A 63 -20.84 -4.51 5.19
C GLY A 63 -20.22 -3.93 3.91
N ASN A 64 -19.54 -2.78 4.04
CA ASN A 64 -19.14 -1.94 2.92
C ASN A 64 -17.90 -2.50 2.19
N GLN A 65 -18.09 -2.95 0.95
CA GLN A 65 -17.04 -3.47 0.07
C GLN A 65 -15.87 -2.50 -0.17
N ASP A 66 -16.08 -1.18 -0.05
CA ASP A 66 -15.00 -0.18 -0.15
C ASP A 66 -13.92 -0.40 0.92
N LYS A 67 -14.28 -0.98 2.06
CA LYS A 67 -13.36 -1.24 3.18
C LYS A 67 -12.50 -2.48 2.94
N TRP A 68 -13.01 -3.42 2.15
CA TRP A 68 -12.39 -4.72 1.96
C TRP A 68 -11.03 -4.59 1.31
N ALA A 69 -10.86 -3.61 0.40
CA ALA A 69 -9.58 -3.29 -0.24
C ALA A 69 -8.45 -3.04 0.77
N SER A 70 -8.73 -2.31 1.86
CA SER A 70 -7.72 -2.02 2.89
C SER A 70 -7.35 -3.25 3.72
N ILE A 71 -8.34 -4.11 4.03
CA ILE A 71 -8.13 -5.35 4.78
C ILE A 71 -7.35 -6.35 3.93
N GLU A 72 -7.79 -6.54 2.68
CA GLU A 72 -7.13 -7.37 1.66
C GLU A 72 -5.66 -7.01 1.45
N LEU A 73 -5.37 -5.71 1.28
CA LEU A 73 -4.01 -5.22 1.15
C LEU A 73 -3.16 -5.59 2.37
N GLY A 74 -3.66 -5.33 3.57
CA GLY A 74 -2.90 -5.63 4.77
C GLY A 74 -2.66 -7.12 4.98
N LEU A 75 -3.64 -7.96 4.63
CA LEU A 75 -3.48 -9.41 4.64
C LEU A 75 -2.51 -9.90 3.57
N ALA A 76 -2.48 -9.28 2.38
CA ALA A 76 -1.50 -9.59 1.35
C ALA A 76 -0.08 -9.22 1.80
N LEU A 77 0.10 -8.02 2.37
CA LEU A 77 1.38 -7.61 2.97
C LEU A 77 1.82 -8.58 4.08
N LEU A 78 0.89 -9.01 4.94
CA LEU A 78 1.14 -10.01 5.97
C LEU A 78 1.60 -11.34 5.39
N ALA A 79 0.95 -11.83 4.33
CA ALA A 79 1.33 -13.06 3.65
C ALA A 79 2.73 -12.96 3.05
N ARG A 80 3.01 -11.85 2.35
CA ARG A 80 4.33 -11.57 1.75
C ARG A 80 5.43 -11.57 2.80
N ASN A 81 5.27 -10.79 3.88
CA ASN A 81 6.24 -10.73 4.97
C ASN A 81 6.41 -12.09 5.66
N ALA A 82 5.34 -12.86 5.85
CA ALA A 82 5.41 -14.19 6.44
C ALA A 82 6.25 -15.15 5.55
N ARG A 83 6.07 -15.13 4.23
CA ARG A 83 6.91 -15.90 3.28
C ARG A 83 8.38 -15.50 3.34
N GLU A 84 8.68 -14.19 3.36
CA GLU A 84 10.05 -13.68 3.51
C GLU A 84 10.73 -14.19 4.79
N GLN A 85 9.94 -14.47 5.83
CA GLN A 85 10.40 -15.02 7.11
C GLN A 85 10.32 -16.56 7.18
N GLY A 86 9.91 -17.25 6.11
CA GLY A 86 9.72 -18.71 6.10
C GLY A 86 8.52 -19.21 6.90
N LYS A 87 7.57 -18.33 7.25
CA LYS A 87 6.35 -18.64 8.01
C LYS A 87 5.18 -18.99 7.09
N GLU A 88 5.30 -20.10 6.37
CA GLU A 88 4.34 -20.53 5.34
C GLU A 88 2.89 -20.70 5.84
N GLU A 89 2.70 -21.16 7.07
CA GLU A 89 1.37 -21.32 7.66
C GLU A 89 0.65 -19.98 7.85
N GLN A 90 1.36 -19.00 8.41
CA GLN A 90 0.83 -17.64 8.58
C GLN A 90 0.50 -16.99 7.23
N ALA A 91 1.34 -17.22 6.21
CA ALA A 91 1.05 -16.76 4.86
C ALA A 91 -0.21 -17.42 4.29
N ARG A 92 -0.35 -18.74 4.46
CA ARG A 92 -1.53 -19.49 4.00
C ARG A 92 -2.81 -19.02 4.69
N ASP A 93 -2.77 -18.76 5.99
CA ASP A 93 -3.94 -18.31 6.75
C ASP A 93 -4.42 -16.94 6.28
N ALA A 94 -3.50 -15.98 6.09
CA ALA A 94 -3.82 -14.66 5.58
C ALA A 94 -4.47 -14.74 4.18
N LEU A 95 -3.93 -15.57 3.29
CA LEU A 95 -4.47 -15.77 1.93
C LEU A 95 -5.80 -16.52 1.93
N SER A 96 -5.98 -17.47 2.85
CA SER A 96 -7.24 -18.20 3.03
C SER A 96 -8.37 -17.24 3.40
N ARG A 97 -8.10 -16.29 4.31
CA ARG A 97 -9.07 -15.24 4.67
C ARG A 97 -9.46 -14.40 3.46
N ILE A 98 -8.49 -13.95 2.65
CA ILE A 98 -8.77 -13.19 1.43
C ILE A 98 -9.63 -14.01 0.45
N ARG A 99 -9.28 -15.28 0.22
CA ARG A 99 -9.99 -16.15 -0.73
C ARG A 99 -11.41 -16.50 -0.27
N GLY A 100 -11.64 -16.58 1.04
CA GLY A 100 -12.94 -16.88 1.63
C GLY A 100 -14.03 -15.85 1.33
N VAL A 101 -13.67 -14.62 0.93
CA VAL A 101 -14.62 -13.52 0.70
C VAL A 101 -15.08 -13.39 -0.77
N GLY A 102 -14.56 -14.22 -1.69
CA GLY A 102 -15.07 -14.40 -3.06
C GLY A 102 -14.91 -13.21 -4.05
N PHE A 103 -14.59 -12.00 -3.58
CA PHE A 103 -14.71 -10.75 -4.36
C PHE A 103 -13.43 -10.30 -5.11
N VAL A 104 -12.32 -11.01 -4.92
CA VAL A 104 -10.98 -10.61 -5.37
C VAL A 104 -10.82 -10.61 -6.90
N ARG A 105 -11.40 -11.62 -7.58
CA ARG A 105 -11.07 -11.90 -8.99
C ARG A 105 -11.69 -10.90 -9.97
N GLU A 106 -12.87 -10.37 -9.65
CA GLU A 106 -13.59 -9.40 -10.48
C GLU A 106 -13.04 -7.98 -10.32
N ARG A 107 -12.62 -7.57 -9.11
CA ARG A 107 -12.00 -6.25 -8.89
C ARG A 107 -10.65 -6.11 -9.59
N LEU A 108 -9.85 -7.19 -9.60
CA LEU A 108 -8.57 -7.25 -10.33
C LEU A 108 -8.74 -7.19 -11.86
N SER A 109 -9.92 -7.52 -12.39
CA SER A 109 -10.21 -7.40 -13.82
C SER A 109 -10.50 -5.94 -14.27
N GLY A 110 -10.69 -5.02 -13.31
CA GLY A 110 -11.10 -3.63 -13.52
C GLY A 110 -10.04 -2.59 -13.19
N THR A 111 -9.19 -2.26 -14.15
CA THR A 111 -8.71 -0.90 -14.49
C THR A 111 -8.00 0.03 -13.46
N MET A 112 -7.77 -0.33 -12.19
CA MET A 112 -7.01 0.55 -11.26
C MET A 112 -5.57 0.79 -11.72
N LEU A 113 -4.88 -0.27 -12.20
CA LEU A 113 -3.54 -0.14 -12.76
C LEU A 113 -3.51 0.83 -13.95
N ARG A 114 -4.47 0.75 -14.90
CA ARG A 114 -4.47 1.63 -16.09
C ARG A 114 -4.66 3.10 -15.72
N GLY A 115 -5.61 3.39 -14.82
CA GLY A 115 -5.87 4.76 -14.37
C GLY A 115 -4.69 5.35 -13.59
N ALA A 116 -4.13 4.58 -12.66
CA ALA A 116 -2.99 5.03 -11.86
C ALA A 116 -1.73 5.21 -12.72
N THR A 117 -1.45 4.32 -13.67
CA THR A 117 -0.32 4.48 -14.61
C THR A 117 -0.48 5.72 -15.49
N ALA A 118 -1.69 6.03 -15.96
CA ALA A 118 -1.94 7.25 -16.72
C ALA A 118 -1.70 8.52 -15.88
N ASN A 119 -2.11 8.49 -14.61
CA ASN A 119 -1.89 9.58 -13.66
C ASN A 119 -0.41 9.80 -13.36
N ILE A 120 0.38 8.72 -13.18
CA ILE A 120 1.84 8.81 -12.98
C ILE A 120 2.51 9.50 -14.16
N ARG A 121 2.28 9.01 -15.38
CA ARG A 121 2.88 9.58 -16.59
C ARG A 121 2.52 11.05 -16.76
N SER A 122 1.27 11.40 -16.45
CA SER A 122 0.79 12.79 -16.52
C SER A 122 1.48 13.67 -15.47
N ALA A 123 1.61 13.21 -14.23
CA ALA A 123 2.26 13.95 -13.15
C ALA A 123 3.76 14.13 -13.41
N GLU A 124 4.45 13.09 -13.87
CA GLU A 124 5.86 13.14 -14.27
C GLU A 124 6.09 14.14 -15.41
N ALA A 125 5.25 14.10 -16.45
CA ALA A 125 5.31 15.06 -17.55
C ALA A 125 5.06 16.51 -17.09
N ILE A 126 4.18 16.72 -16.11
CA ILE A 126 3.94 18.05 -15.52
C ILE A 126 5.17 18.52 -14.74
N LEU A 127 5.78 17.67 -13.90
CA LEU A 127 6.95 18.03 -13.08
C LEU A 127 8.18 18.40 -13.92
N GLN A 128 8.29 17.85 -15.13
CA GLN A 128 9.34 18.18 -16.10
C GLN A 128 9.14 19.55 -16.79
N ARG A 129 7.97 20.17 -16.70
CA ARG A 129 7.71 21.48 -17.33
C ARG A 129 8.46 22.59 -16.58
N SER A 130 9.13 23.44 -17.35
CA SER A 130 9.65 24.73 -16.88
C SER A 130 8.50 25.67 -16.53
N GLY A 131 8.63 26.43 -15.43
CA GLY A 131 7.63 27.43 -15.00
C GLY A 131 6.69 27.04 -13.86
N LEU A 132 6.76 25.81 -13.33
CA LEU A 132 6.01 25.46 -12.11
C LEU A 132 6.56 26.18 -10.88
N ASN A 133 5.69 26.89 -10.17
CA ASN A 133 6.02 27.44 -8.87
C ASN A 133 6.05 26.35 -7.78
N GLN A 134 6.56 26.69 -6.59
CA GLN A 134 6.73 25.74 -5.49
C GLN A 134 5.41 25.07 -5.05
N VAL A 135 4.30 25.81 -5.04
CA VAL A 135 2.99 25.30 -4.63
C VAL A 135 2.47 24.27 -5.64
N GLN A 136 2.59 24.57 -6.93
CA GLN A 136 2.19 23.66 -8.01
C GLN A 136 3.04 22.39 -7.98
N ARG A 137 4.35 22.51 -7.80
CA ARG A 137 5.25 21.34 -7.66
C ARG A 137 4.80 20.44 -6.51
N ARG A 138 4.54 21.01 -5.33
CA ARG A 138 4.05 20.26 -4.15
C ARG A 138 2.76 19.50 -4.44
N SER A 139 1.79 20.17 -5.07
CA SER A 139 0.50 19.56 -5.40
C SER A 139 0.66 18.38 -6.34
N VAL A 140 1.49 18.52 -7.38
CA VAL A 140 1.73 17.45 -8.36
C VAL A 140 2.50 16.30 -7.73
N THR A 141 3.52 16.59 -6.91
CA THR A 141 4.26 15.56 -6.16
C THR A 141 3.34 14.75 -5.25
N LYS A 142 2.43 15.40 -4.52
CA LYS A 142 1.45 14.71 -3.68
C LYS A 142 0.52 13.79 -4.48
N SER A 143 0.08 14.24 -5.66
CA SER A 143 -0.73 13.43 -6.57
C SER A 143 0.04 12.23 -7.13
N LEU A 144 1.33 12.42 -7.44
CA LEU A 144 2.22 11.36 -7.93
C LEU A 144 2.42 10.29 -6.86
N ILE A 145 2.70 10.71 -5.62
CA ILE A 145 2.80 9.82 -4.46
C ILE A 145 1.54 8.96 -4.32
N GLY A 146 0.35 9.59 -4.27
CA GLY A 146 -0.90 8.84 -4.12
C GLY A 146 -1.18 7.85 -5.26
N SER A 147 -0.76 8.19 -6.49
CA SER A 147 -0.89 7.28 -7.63
C SER A 147 0.08 6.09 -7.52
N LYS A 148 1.32 6.34 -7.08
CA LYS A 148 2.33 5.29 -6.85
C LYS A 148 1.96 4.39 -5.67
N GLU A 149 1.42 4.93 -4.58
CA GLU A 149 0.83 4.15 -3.47
C GLU A 149 -0.25 3.20 -4.01
N ALA A 150 -1.21 3.71 -4.78
CA ALA A 150 -2.30 2.90 -5.32
C ALA A 150 -1.80 1.75 -6.22
N ILE A 151 -0.80 2.00 -7.09
CA ILE A 151 -0.20 0.92 -7.89
C ILE A 151 0.49 -0.10 -7.00
N LEU A 152 1.30 0.36 -6.05
CA LEU A 152 2.08 -0.55 -5.20
C LEU A 152 1.18 -1.47 -4.39
N MET A 153 0.06 -0.94 -3.86
CA MET A 153 -0.95 -1.73 -3.17
C MET A 153 -1.54 -2.82 -4.06
N GLU A 154 -1.91 -2.48 -5.29
CA GLU A 154 -2.42 -3.44 -6.26
C GLU A 154 -1.38 -4.49 -6.63
N LEU A 155 -0.12 -4.10 -6.85
CA LEU A 155 0.95 -5.03 -7.21
C LEU A 155 1.24 -6.05 -6.11
N TYR A 156 1.31 -5.63 -4.83
CA TYR A 156 1.46 -6.58 -3.73
C TYR A 156 0.27 -7.52 -3.61
N PHE A 157 -0.94 -6.99 -3.76
CA PHE A 157 -2.15 -7.80 -3.70
C PHE A 157 -2.21 -8.83 -4.83
N ILE A 158 -1.89 -8.42 -6.06
CA ILE A 158 -1.82 -9.31 -7.24
C ILE A 158 -0.73 -10.36 -7.07
N GLY A 159 0.47 -9.98 -6.63
CA GLY A 159 1.59 -10.91 -6.44
C GLY A 159 1.22 -12.07 -5.51
N GLU A 160 0.49 -11.77 -4.43
CA GLU A 160 0.12 -12.77 -3.44
C GLU A 160 -1.04 -13.70 -3.85
N LEU A 161 -1.92 -13.23 -4.75
CA LEU A 161 -3.13 -13.96 -5.18
C LEU A 161 -3.02 -14.55 -6.59
N GLY A 162 -2.07 -14.07 -7.39
CA GLY A 162 -1.76 -14.52 -8.73
C GLY A 162 -1.00 -15.85 -8.72
N GLY A 163 -1.72 -16.95 -8.91
CA GLY A 163 -1.19 -18.32 -8.92
C GLY A 163 -0.36 -18.71 -10.15
N THR A 164 0.62 -17.92 -10.56
CA THR A 164 1.58 -18.36 -11.58
C THR A 164 3.00 -18.07 -11.13
N SER A 165 3.83 -19.11 -11.15
CA SER A 165 5.26 -19.15 -10.86
C SER A 165 6.15 -18.13 -11.63
N ASN A 166 5.55 -17.26 -12.45
CA ASN A 166 6.23 -16.25 -13.26
C ASN A 166 5.74 -14.80 -13.00
N GLY A 167 4.68 -14.59 -12.20
CA GLY A 167 4.02 -13.28 -12.09
C GLY A 167 4.66 -12.30 -11.10
N GLU A 168 5.17 -12.77 -9.95
CA GLU A 168 5.87 -11.89 -9.00
C GLU A 168 7.15 -11.30 -9.60
N HIS A 169 7.88 -12.08 -10.41
CA HIS A 169 9.09 -11.62 -11.09
C HIS A 169 8.84 -10.55 -12.15
N GLU A 170 7.64 -10.52 -12.75
CA GLU A 170 7.30 -9.54 -13.79
C GLU A 170 7.14 -8.13 -13.21
N PHE A 171 6.60 -8.02 -11.98
CA PHE A 171 6.32 -6.72 -11.35
C PHE A 171 7.38 -6.26 -10.36
N GLU A 172 8.27 -7.14 -9.92
CA GLU A 172 9.32 -6.83 -8.93
C GLU A 172 10.18 -5.59 -9.29
N PRO A 173 10.60 -5.36 -10.56
CA PRO A 173 11.29 -4.12 -10.92
C PRO A 173 10.45 -2.87 -10.68
N MET A 174 9.14 -2.92 -10.99
CA MET A 174 8.22 -1.80 -10.81
C MET A 174 7.93 -1.55 -9.33
N ILE A 175 7.77 -2.62 -8.54
CA ILE A 175 7.63 -2.54 -7.08
C ILE A 175 8.83 -1.78 -6.49
N ARG A 176 10.06 -2.20 -6.83
CA ARG A 176 11.29 -1.56 -6.35
C ARG A 176 11.40 -0.10 -6.77
N GLU A 177 11.13 0.22 -8.03
CA GLU A 177 11.14 1.61 -8.51
C GLU A 177 10.20 2.51 -7.69
N ILE A 178 9.00 2.00 -7.38
CA ILE A 178 8.02 2.75 -6.58
C ILE A 178 8.46 2.86 -5.12
N GLU A 179 8.95 1.79 -4.51
CA GLU A 179 9.50 1.81 -3.14
C GLU A 179 10.65 2.80 -3.01
N GLU A 180 11.60 2.79 -3.95
CA GLU A 180 12.72 3.72 -4.02
C GLU A 180 12.25 5.17 -4.15
N PHE A 181 11.26 5.43 -5.01
CA PHE A 181 10.65 6.75 -5.12
C PHE A 181 10.04 7.20 -3.79
N LEU A 182 9.19 6.37 -3.17
CA LEU A 182 8.50 6.71 -1.92
C LEU A 182 9.47 6.93 -0.75
N THR A 183 10.64 6.28 -0.80
CA THR A 183 11.70 6.39 0.22
C THR A 183 12.80 7.41 -0.11
N SER A 184 12.76 8.03 -1.28
CA SER A 184 13.72 9.09 -1.66
C SER A 184 13.07 10.45 -1.82
N VAL A 185 11.75 10.52 -2.05
CA VAL A 185 11.05 11.77 -2.25
C VAL A 185 11.01 12.61 -0.96
N ASP A 186 11.46 13.87 -1.09
CA ASP A 186 11.38 14.83 -0.01
C ASP A 186 9.91 15.14 0.33
N CYS A 187 9.64 15.38 1.61
CA CYS A 187 8.32 15.81 2.05
C CYS A 187 7.94 17.15 1.36
N PRO A 188 6.85 17.22 0.59
CA PRO A 188 6.40 18.42 -0.11
C PRO A 188 6.18 19.61 0.83
#